data_AF-A0A9X0G1E4-F1
#
_entry.id   AF-A0A9X0G1E4-F1
#
_cell.length_a   1.000
_cell.length_b   1.000
_cell.length_c   1.000
_cell.angle_alpha   90.00
_cell.angle_beta   90.00
_cell.angle_gamma   90.00
#
_symmetry.space_group_name_H-M   'P 1'
#
loop_
_entity.id
_entity.type
_entity.pdbx_description
1 polymer ?
#
loop_
_entity_poly.entity_id
_entity_poly.type
_entity_poly.pdbx_seq_one_letter_code
_entity_poly.pdbx_strand_id
1 'polypeptide(L)' 'MFFTYLLAFFGICIGSIIIATGFDDSPFFTRFLFKFLGISLFVLSITFVKVRRKRLRNKKAKKT' A
#
# COMPACT_ATOMS: atom_id res chain seq x y z
N MET A 1 -4.14 13.37 10.31
CA MET A 1 -3.77 13.22 8.88
C MET A 1 -2.35 12.67 8.71
N PHE A 2 -1.37 13.17 9.47
CA PHE A 2 0.05 12.76 9.40
C PHE A 2 0.31 11.25 9.49
N PHE A 3 -0.20 10.56 10.51
CA PHE A 3 0.00 9.11 10.69
C PHE A 3 -0.49 8.25 9.52
N THR A 4 -1.49 8.72 8.77
CA THR A 4 -2.04 7.95 7.64
C THR A 4 -1.14 8.02 6.41
N TYR A 5 -0.47 9.14 6.22
CA TYR A 5 0.55 9.31 5.19
C TYR A 5 1.84 8.57 5.57
N LEU A 6 2.21 8.57 6.85
CA LEU A 6 3.37 7.81 7.33
C LEU A 6 3.21 6.31 7.09
N LEU A 7 2.04 5.75 7.46
CA LEU A 7 1.74 4.34 7.22
C LEU A 7 1.71 3.99 5.73
N ALA A 8 1.20 4.91 4.90
CA ALA A 8 1.22 4.73 3.46
C ALA A 8 2.64 4.73 2.89
N PHE A 9 3.49 5.65 3.36
CA PHE A 9 4.90 5.74 2.98
C PHE A 9 5.67 4.47 3.35
N PHE A 10 5.48 3.94 4.57
CA PHE A 10 6.08 2.66 4.98
C PHE A 10 5.63 1.50 4.09
N GLY A 11 4.33 1.41 3.76
CA GLY A 11 3.84 0.37 2.85
C GLY A 11 4.43 0.47 1.43
N ILE A 12 4.65 1.69 0.95
CA ILE A 12 5.28 1.95 -0.36
C ILE A 12 6.76 1.55 -0.33
N CYS A 13 7.50 1.95 0.70
CA CYS A 13 8.92 1.61 0.85
C CYS A 13 9.12 0.09 0.96
N ILE A 14 8.35 -0.58 1.83
CA ILE A 14 8.45 -2.04 2.01
C ILE A 14 8.06 -2.77 0.72
N GLY A 15 6.96 -2.37 0.07
CA GLY A 15 6.55 -2.95 -1.21
C GLY A 15 7.59 -2.76 -2.31
N SER A 16 8.23 -1.59 -2.37
CA SER A 16 9.28 -1.29 -3.34
C SER A 16 10.55 -2.10 -3.08
N ILE A 17 10.96 -2.24 -1.82
CA ILE A 17 12.12 -3.07 -1.43
C ILE A 17 11.87 -4.53 -1.80
N ILE A 18 10.67 -5.06 -1.54
CA ILE A 18 10.28 -6.44 -1.88
C ILE A 18 10.29 -6.67 -3.40
N ILE A 19 9.83 -5.70 -4.19
CA ILE A 19 9.85 -5.80 -5.65
C ILE A 19 11.28 -5.70 -6.20
N ALA A 20 12.11 -4.84 -5.60
CA ALA A 20 13.50 -4.60 -6.00
C ALA A 20 14.46 -5.69 -5.54
N THR A 21 14.15 -6.45 -4.48
CA THR A 21 14.95 -7.60 -4.07
C THR A 21 14.79 -8.72 -5.07
N GLY A 22 15.78 -8.86 -5.94
CA GLY A 22 15.96 -10.03 -6.79
C GLY A 22 16.34 -11.22 -5.92
N PHE A 23 15.35 -12.01 -5.50
CA PHE A 23 15.63 -13.34 -4.97
C PHE A 23 16.09 -14.23 -6.12
N ASP A 24 17.35 -14.11 -6.51
CA ASP A 24 17.96 -14.88 -7.60
C ASP A 24 18.18 -16.36 -7.24
N ASP A 25 18.17 -16.70 -5.95
CA ASP A 25 18.27 -18.09 -5.46
C ASP A 25 16.92 -18.75 -5.14
N SER A 26 15.79 -18.05 -5.31
CA SER A 26 14.46 -18.57 -4.94
C SER A 26 13.65 -19.07 -6.15
N PRO A 27 12.79 -20.11 -5.98
CA PRO A 27 11.97 -20.61 -7.07
C PRO A 27 11.02 -19.56 -7.67
N PHE A 28 10.67 -19.72 -8.95
CA PHE A 28 9.85 -18.75 -9.71
C PHE A 28 8.55 -18.38 -9.00
N PHE A 29 7.90 -19.36 -8.37
CA PHE A 29 6.65 -19.15 -7.65
C PHE A 29 6.81 -18.20 -6.46
N THR A 30 7.88 -18.32 -5.67
CA THR A 30 8.15 -17.40 -4.54
C THR A 30 8.45 -15.99 -5.02
N ARG A 31 9.23 -15.83 -6.10
CA ARG A 31 9.53 -14.51 -6.68
C ARG A 31 8.28 -13.83 -7.23
N PHE A 32 7.39 -14.61 -7.86
CA PHE A 32 6.09 -14.12 -8.35
C PHE A 32 5.17 -13.72 -7.19
N LEU A 33 5.06 -14.57 -6.16
CA LEU A 33 4.20 -14.29 -5.00
C LEU A 33 4.64 -13.01 -4.28
N PHE A 34 5.94 -12.82 -4.06
CA PHE A 34 6.47 -11.61 -3.40
C PHE A 34 6.23 -10.34 -4.21
N LYS A 35 6.45 -10.37 -5.54
CA LYS A 35 6.10 -9.24 -6.41
C LYS A 35 4.61 -8.93 -6.36
N PHE A 36 3.75 -9.95 -6.42
CA PHE A 36 2.31 -9.78 -6.35
C PHE A 36 1.87 -9.22 -4.99
N LEU A 37 2.48 -9.68 -3.90
CA LEU A 37 2.23 -9.19 -2.54
C LEU A 37 2.63 -7.71 -2.42
N GLY A 38 3.79 -7.33 -2.95
CA GLY A 38 4.27 -5.94 -2.96
C GLY A 38 3.33 -5.00 -3.71
N ILE A 39 2.88 -5.41 -4.90
CA ILE A 39 1.92 -4.64 -5.71
C ILE A 39 0.56 -4.56 -4.99
N SER A 40 0.09 -5.67 -4.41
CA SER A 40 -1.17 -5.72 -3.68
C SER A 40 -1.16 -4.79 -2.47
N LEU A 41 -0.09 -4.81 -1.66
CA LEU A 41 0.13 -3.90 -0.53
C LEU A 41 0.16 -2.44 -0.97
N PHE A 42 0.79 -2.14 -2.11
CA PHE A 42 0.85 -0.79 -2.67
C PHE A 42 -0.55 -0.29 -3.06
N VAL A 43 -1.31 -1.10 -3.80
CA VAL A 43 -2.68 -0.77 -4.22
C VAL A 43 -3.62 -0.64 -3.02
N LEU A 44 -3.51 -1.55 -2.04
CA LEU A 44 -4.28 -1.50 -0.80
C LEU A 44 -3.98 -0.23 0.00
N SER A 45 -2.71 0.16 0.09
CA SER A 45 -2.29 1.37 0.79
C SER A 45 -2.91 2.63 0.16
N ILE A 46 -2.84 2.77 -1.17
CA ILE A 46 -3.46 3.88 -1.91
C ILE A 46 -4.99 3.87 -1.73
N THR A 47 -5.60 2.69 -1.89
CA THR A 47 -7.05 2.52 -1.79
C THR A 47 -7.55 2.85 -0.39
N PHE A 48 -6.83 2.42 0.65
CA PHE A 48 -7.16 2.73 2.04
C PHE A 48 -7.12 4.22 2.31
N VAL A 49 -6.08 4.93 1.87
CA VAL A 49 -5.98 6.40 1.99
C VAL A 49 -7.12 7.08 1.23
N LYS A 50 -7.46 6.61 0.03
CA LYS A 50 -8.56 7.14 -0.80
C LYS A 50 -9.92 6.94 -0.13
N VAL A 51 -10.20 5.75 0.41
CA VAL A 51 -11.45 5.43 1.13
C VAL A 51 -11.55 6.25 2.41
N ARG A 52 -10.47 6.38 3.18
CA ARG A 52 -10.47 7.18 4.42
C ARG A 52 -10.68 8.67 4.15
N ARG A 53 -10.05 9.22 3.10
CA ARG A 53 -10.30 10.60 2.64
C ARG A 53 -11.75 10.81 2.22
N LYS A 54 -12.34 9.88 1.45
CA LYS A 54 -13.78 9.94 1.09
C LYS A 54 -14.69 9.92 2.32
N ARG A 55 -14.42 9.04 3.30
CA ARG A 55 -15.19 8.99 4.56
C ARG A 55 -15.11 10.29 5.36
N LEU A 56 -13.93 10.90 5.44
CA LEU A 56 -13.75 12.20 6.13
C LEU A 56 -14.46 13.34 5.40
N ARG A 57 -14.49 13.33 4.05
CA ARG A 57 -15.22 14.32 3.25
C ARG A 57 -16.73 14.20 3.44
N ASN A 58 -17.27 12.97 3.44
CA ASN A 58 -18.69 12.74 3.68
C ASN A 58 -19.11 13.11 5.11
N LYS A 59 -18.23 12.94 6.11
CA LYS A 59 -18.48 13.43 7.47
C LYS A 59 -18.56 14.95 7.57
N LYS A 60 -17.80 15.69 6.73
CA LYS A 60 -17.91 17.17 6.67
C LYS A 60 -19.19 17.60 5.96
N ALA A 61 -19.59 16.93 4.88
CA ALA A 61 -20.80 17.26 4.14
C ALA A 61 -22.10 17.03 4.93
N LYS A 62 -22.13 16.06 5.86
CA LYS A 62 -23.30 15.78 6.72
C LYS A 62 -23.42 16.73 7.93
N LYS A 63 -22.47 17.65 8.11
CA LYS A 63 -22.42 18.59 9.26
C LYS A 63 -22.79 20.03 8.87
N THR A 64 -23.07 20.25 7.59
CA THR A 64 -23.75 21.42 7.00
C THR A 64 -25.13 20.96 6.58
#